data_AF-A0A7K0KIF6-F1
#
_entry.id   AF-A0A7K0KIF6-F1
#
_cell.length_a   1.000
_cell.length_b   1.000
_cell.length_c   1.000
_cell.angle_alpha   90.00
_cell.angle_beta   90.00
_cell.angle_gamma   90.00
#
_symmetry.space_group_name_H-M   'P 1'
#
loop_
_entity.id
_entity.type
_entity.pdbx_description
1 polymer ?
#
loop_
_entity_poly.entity_id
_entity_poly.type
_entity_poly.pdbx_seq_one_letter_code
_entity_poly.pdbx_strand_id
1 'polypeptide(L)'
;MIKKLFMALLFVIMLAACENDEQLPFKTANSLPAVSTVMVSHGVIVNSQTRASNTMGQVALRFKDSESLRSYRQSLENKTEEEKIKSVEALGVSTLHEIALQADDELEEIGITAMSEKQFRNLYEKYKAKYNGILVSNPLDEYDLSLYVPDGDNIDSYIANTDGVYVVGNRVVKVDLGNDVSETIVNASKAFKSLNSKTFTNFSVFRPNKFTRVFLQASMSDIKVRVQMHCDKKMWYGWKNDPNRSYYLSTKLNNITYLAQDSFGHESTLNSLPMFVFDNSDKLKSGVDVILGKVNGQRITGTIYAWTDLTVEYDSNKNMIIEIENGMTHPKCLVEKAQVVNVDLSSANP
;
A
#
# COMPACT_ATOMS: atom_id res chain seq x y z
N MET A 1 -22.46 50.41 -16.10
CA MET A 1 -21.18 51.16 -16.12
C MET A 1 -20.89 51.50 -14.66
N ILE A 2 -19.83 51.09 -13.95
CA ILE A 2 -18.43 50.79 -14.28
C ILE A 2 -17.87 49.78 -13.24
N LYS A 3 -17.12 48.79 -13.76
CA LYS A 3 -15.94 48.00 -13.28
C LYS A 3 -15.60 47.93 -11.78
N LYS A 4 -15.52 46.74 -11.17
CA LYS A 4 -14.36 45.80 -11.05
C LYS A 4 -13.09 46.42 -10.43
N LEU A 5 -12.68 45.94 -9.25
CA LEU A 5 -11.34 45.36 -8.99
C LEU A 5 -11.27 44.80 -7.54
N PHE A 6 -11.15 43.48 -7.38
CA PHE A 6 -10.63 42.87 -6.14
C PHE A 6 -9.15 42.59 -6.38
N MET A 7 -8.28 43.23 -5.59
CA MET A 7 -6.83 43.13 -5.68
C MET A 7 -6.31 42.17 -4.61
N ALA A 8 -5.37 41.31 -5.03
CA ALA A 8 -4.74 40.26 -4.25
C ALA A 8 -3.91 40.78 -3.08
N LEU A 9 -3.94 40.05 -1.95
CA LEU A 9 -3.09 40.27 -0.79
C LEU A 9 -1.87 39.33 -0.88
N LEU A 10 -0.72 39.90 -1.24
CA LEU A 10 0.61 39.29 -1.10
C LEU A 10 1.09 39.52 0.34
N PHE A 11 1.37 38.45 1.08
CA PHE A 11 2.10 38.54 2.35
C PHE A 11 3.60 38.36 2.08
N VAL A 12 4.33 39.47 2.23
CA VAL A 12 5.79 39.55 2.24
C VAL A 12 6.25 39.19 3.66
N ILE A 13 7.03 38.10 3.81
CA ILE A 13 7.71 37.81 5.07
C ILE A 13 9.05 38.56 5.05
N MET A 14 9.12 39.61 5.87
CA MET A 14 10.33 40.38 6.15
C MET A 14 11.37 39.51 6.88
N LEU A 15 12.59 39.51 6.34
CA LEU A 15 13.81 39.09 7.04
C LEU A 15 14.12 40.12 8.12
N ALA A 16 14.06 39.72 9.38
CA ALA A 16 14.68 40.46 10.48
C ALA A 16 15.97 39.72 10.87
N ALA A 17 17.11 40.32 10.50
CA ALA A 17 18.40 40.01 11.07
C ALA A 17 18.47 40.62 12.47
N CYS A 18 18.75 39.80 13.47
CA CYS A 18 19.35 40.25 14.73
C CYS A 18 20.67 39.49 14.89
N GLU A 19 21.76 40.24 14.82
CA GLU A 19 23.06 39.87 15.35
C GLU A 19 22.91 39.61 16.85
N ASN A 20 23.44 38.48 17.31
CA ASN A 20 23.97 38.34 18.65
C ASN A 20 25.17 37.39 18.55
N ASP A 21 26.36 37.96 18.71
CA ASP A 21 27.60 37.25 18.96
C ASP A 21 27.52 36.58 20.34
N GLU A 22 27.13 35.31 20.36
CA GLU A 22 27.47 34.40 21.46
C GLU A 22 28.37 33.28 20.92
N GLN A 23 29.48 33.12 21.61
CA GLN A 23 30.58 32.23 21.28
C GLN A 23 30.10 30.80 21.01
N LEU A 24 30.38 30.32 19.79
CA LEU A 24 30.13 28.96 19.34
C LEU A 24 30.73 27.94 20.33
N PRO A 25 29.92 27.09 20.99
CA PRO A 25 30.46 25.85 21.50
C PRO A 25 30.85 24.97 20.30
N PHE A 26 32.04 24.38 20.39
CA PHE A 26 32.62 23.44 19.44
C PHE A 26 31.56 22.61 18.71
N LYS A 27 31.51 22.72 17.37
CA LYS A 27 30.80 21.77 16.51
C LYS A 27 31.35 20.37 16.75
N THR A 28 30.65 19.59 17.56
CA THR A 28 30.71 18.13 17.48
C THR A 28 30.40 17.75 16.03
N ALA A 29 31.24 16.91 15.42
CA ALA A 29 31.10 16.48 14.04
C ALA A 29 29.65 16.11 13.72
N ASN A 30 29.04 16.78 12.72
CA ASN A 30 27.69 16.48 12.26
C ASN A 30 27.61 15.01 11.84
N SER A 31 27.13 14.13 12.73
CA SER A 31 26.80 12.77 12.37
C SER A 31 25.66 12.81 11.35
N LEU A 32 25.84 12.18 10.19
CA LEU A 32 24.76 11.99 9.23
C LEU A 32 23.52 11.41 9.94
N PRO A 33 22.31 11.92 9.65
CA PRO A 33 21.09 11.33 10.19
C PRO A 33 20.97 9.87 9.72
N ALA A 34 20.27 9.04 10.49
CA ALA A 34 20.10 7.62 10.16
C ALA A 34 19.50 7.41 8.76
N VAL A 35 18.53 8.27 8.38
CA VAL A 35 17.92 8.34 7.06
C VAL A 35 18.00 9.78 6.55
N SER A 36 18.37 9.94 5.29
CA SER A 36 18.43 11.21 4.54
C SER A 36 18.08 10.95 3.08
N THR A 37 18.17 11.97 2.23
CA THR A 37 18.03 11.83 0.78
C THR A 37 19.24 12.37 0.04
N VAL A 38 19.50 11.79 -1.14
CA VAL A 38 20.53 12.23 -2.07
C VAL A 38 20.03 12.09 -3.50
N MET A 39 20.65 12.82 -4.43
CA MET A 39 20.36 12.64 -5.86
C MET A 39 21.24 11.50 -6.40
N VAL A 40 20.64 10.59 -7.15
CA VAL A 40 21.34 9.52 -7.87
C VAL A 40 21.08 9.66 -9.36
N SER A 41 22.12 9.56 -10.17
CA SER A 41 22.00 9.52 -11.63
C SER A 41 22.96 8.46 -12.15
N HIS A 42 22.50 7.58 -13.04
CA HIS A 42 23.35 6.55 -13.66
C HIS A 42 24.16 5.72 -12.64
N GLY A 43 23.56 5.40 -11.49
CA GLY A 43 24.21 4.59 -10.45
C GLY A 43 25.25 5.32 -9.60
N VAL A 44 25.39 6.65 -9.71
CA VAL A 44 26.29 7.46 -8.90
C VAL A 44 25.56 8.54 -8.12
N ILE A 45 26.04 8.84 -6.92
CA ILE A 45 25.54 9.96 -6.10
C ILE A 45 26.02 11.26 -6.74
N VAL A 46 25.09 12.17 -7.06
CA VAL A 46 25.38 13.47 -7.67
C VAL A 46 25.02 14.61 -6.72
N ASN A 47 25.80 15.70 -6.75
CA ASN A 47 25.53 16.88 -5.93
C ASN A 47 24.49 17.78 -6.62
N SER A 48 23.48 18.20 -5.87
CA SER A 48 22.41 19.12 -6.31
C SER A 48 22.90 20.55 -6.62
N GLN A 49 24.17 20.88 -6.37
CA GLN A 49 24.68 22.26 -6.45
C GLN A 49 25.26 22.70 -7.80
N THR A 50 25.30 21.85 -8.84
CA THR A 50 25.78 22.29 -10.16
C THR A 50 24.61 22.54 -11.11
N ARG A 51 24.23 23.83 -11.25
CA ARG A 51 23.26 24.37 -12.22
C ARG A 51 23.58 24.10 -13.71
N ALA A 52 24.51 23.20 -14.02
CA ALA A 52 25.04 22.97 -15.37
C ALA A 52 25.06 21.48 -15.79
N SER A 53 24.52 20.57 -14.99
CA SER A 53 24.37 19.16 -15.37
C SER A 53 22.96 18.92 -15.90
N ASN A 54 22.83 18.68 -17.21
CA ASN A 54 21.59 18.26 -17.86
C ASN A 54 21.07 16.87 -17.39
N THR A 55 21.80 16.21 -16.49
CA THR A 55 21.37 15.00 -15.79
C THR A 55 20.64 15.41 -14.50
N MET A 56 19.32 15.57 -14.60
CA MET A 56 18.45 15.53 -13.42
C MET A 56 18.50 14.10 -12.86
N GLY A 57 19.25 13.90 -11.78
CA GLY A 57 19.16 12.64 -11.02
C GLY A 57 17.78 12.47 -10.39
N GLN A 58 17.48 11.28 -9.93
CA GLN A 58 16.30 11.01 -9.10
C GLN A 58 16.69 11.10 -7.62
N VAL A 59 15.77 11.62 -6.79
CA VAL A 59 15.96 11.59 -5.34
C VAL A 59 15.89 10.13 -4.88
N ALA A 60 16.82 9.72 -4.01
CA ALA A 60 16.85 8.39 -3.43
C ALA A 60 17.06 8.49 -1.91
N LEU A 61 16.51 7.52 -1.17
CA LEU A 61 16.79 7.37 0.25
C LEU A 61 18.26 7.02 0.46
N ARG A 62 18.88 7.64 1.47
CA ARG A 62 20.23 7.36 1.95
C ARG A 62 20.20 6.98 3.41
N PHE A 63 20.64 5.76 3.66
CA PHE A 63 20.87 5.23 4.99
C PHE A 63 22.33 5.46 5.39
N LYS A 64 22.57 5.88 6.63
CA LYS A 64 23.93 6.09 7.14
C LYS A 64 24.79 4.81 7.01
N ASP A 65 24.21 3.68 7.37
CA ASP A 65 24.83 2.36 7.43
C ASP A 65 23.78 1.25 7.29
N SER A 66 24.22 -0.01 7.31
CA SER A 66 23.34 -1.18 7.16
C SER A 66 22.35 -1.32 8.32
N GLU A 67 22.71 -0.84 9.51
CA GLU A 67 21.86 -0.90 10.70
C GLU A 67 20.69 0.11 10.59
N SER A 68 20.97 1.29 10.04
CA SER A 68 19.95 2.29 9.73
C SER A 68 18.95 1.77 8.67
N LEU A 69 19.44 1.07 7.64
CA LEU A 69 18.57 0.41 6.65
C LEU A 69 17.72 -0.69 7.29
N ARG A 70 18.33 -1.56 8.11
CA ARG A 70 17.62 -2.64 8.82
C ARG A 70 16.50 -2.09 9.69
N SER A 71 16.79 -1.05 10.47
CA SER A 71 15.81 -0.40 11.34
C SER A 71 14.67 0.24 10.55
N TYR A 72 14.96 0.84 9.39
CA TYR A 72 13.94 1.43 8.52
C TYR A 72 13.06 0.37 7.85
N ARG A 73 13.63 -0.75 7.37
CA ARG A 73 12.84 -1.88 6.87
C ARG A 73 11.87 -2.40 7.92
N GLN A 74 12.36 -2.62 9.13
CA GLN A 74 11.55 -3.10 10.25
C GLN A 74 10.42 -2.12 10.60
N SER A 75 10.66 -0.81 10.49
CA SER A 75 9.60 0.18 10.73
C SER A 75 8.55 0.19 9.61
N LEU A 76 8.94 -0.07 8.36
CA LEU A 76 8.01 -0.20 7.24
C LEU A 76 7.20 -1.50 7.26
N GLU A 77 7.79 -2.62 7.69
CA GLU A 77 7.09 -3.91 7.79
C GLU A 77 5.84 -3.84 8.68
N ASN A 78 5.85 -2.93 9.65
CA ASN A 78 4.75 -2.70 10.59
C ASN A 78 3.67 -1.76 10.04
N LYS A 79 3.95 -1.04 8.96
CA LYS A 79 2.98 -0.09 8.38
C LYS A 79 2.05 -0.79 7.39
N THR A 80 0.86 -0.21 7.21
CA THR A 80 0.03 -0.52 6.04
C THR A 80 0.73 -0.09 4.75
N GLU A 81 0.33 -0.64 3.60
CA GLU A 81 0.88 -0.27 2.29
C GLU A 81 0.91 1.25 2.07
N GLU A 82 -0.23 1.93 2.27
CA GLU A 82 -0.34 3.38 2.12
C GLU A 82 0.57 4.14 3.09
N GLU A 83 0.69 3.69 4.34
CA GLU A 83 1.59 4.30 5.31
C GLU A 83 3.06 4.10 4.95
N LYS A 84 3.43 2.98 4.32
CA LYS A 84 4.78 2.78 3.79
C LYS A 84 5.07 3.81 2.70
N ILE A 85 4.15 3.93 1.72
CA ILE A 85 4.26 4.89 0.60
C ILE A 85 4.41 6.31 1.14
N LYS A 86 3.46 6.77 1.96
CA LYS A 86 3.48 8.12 2.55
C LYS A 86 4.71 8.41 3.41
N SER A 87 5.24 7.42 4.12
CA SER A 87 6.44 7.59 4.94
C SER A 87 7.69 7.88 4.10
N VAL A 88 7.74 7.36 2.88
CA VAL A 88 8.85 7.55 1.94
C VAL A 88 8.65 8.83 1.12
N GLU A 89 7.42 9.10 0.68
CA GLU A 89 7.06 10.36 -0.01
C GLU A 89 7.32 11.60 0.87
N ALA A 90 7.08 11.50 2.17
CA ALA A 90 7.37 12.59 3.11
C ALA A 90 8.87 12.98 3.16
N LEU A 91 9.76 12.10 2.68
CA LEU A 91 11.19 12.36 2.52
C LEU A 91 11.53 12.92 1.12
N GLY A 92 10.55 13.07 0.23
CA GLY A 92 10.70 13.59 -1.13
C GLY A 92 11.16 12.54 -2.14
N VAL A 93 10.93 11.25 -1.87
CA VAL A 93 11.28 10.14 -2.77
C VAL A 93 10.01 9.53 -3.34
N SER A 94 9.90 9.50 -4.67
CA SER A 94 8.86 8.75 -5.37
C SER A 94 9.25 7.29 -5.52
N THR A 95 8.33 6.40 -5.16
CA THR A 95 8.53 4.94 -5.14
C THR A 95 7.86 4.27 -6.33
N LEU A 96 8.17 2.99 -6.59
CA LEU A 96 7.47 2.21 -7.61
C LEU A 96 5.97 2.08 -7.33
N HIS A 97 5.57 2.06 -6.05
CA HIS A 97 4.17 1.99 -5.64
C HIS A 97 3.39 3.27 -5.96
N GLU A 98 4.00 4.44 -5.81
CA GLU A 98 3.39 5.70 -6.26
C GLU A 98 3.16 5.69 -7.78
N ILE A 99 4.13 5.16 -8.55
CA ILE A 99 3.99 4.99 -9.99
C ILE A 99 2.86 4.02 -10.35
N ALA A 100 2.69 2.94 -9.59
CA ALA A 100 1.58 2.00 -9.76
C ALA A 100 0.21 2.66 -9.52
N LEU A 101 0.08 3.49 -8.49
CA LEU A 101 -1.14 4.27 -8.23
C LEU A 101 -1.46 5.24 -9.39
N GLN A 102 -0.46 5.95 -9.89
CA GLN A 102 -0.61 6.82 -11.06
C GLN A 102 -1.00 6.05 -12.32
N ALA A 103 -0.43 4.85 -12.51
CA ALA A 103 -0.77 3.97 -13.61
C ALA A 103 -2.21 3.45 -13.50
N ASP A 104 -2.71 3.20 -12.29
CA ASP A 104 -4.09 2.75 -12.08
C ASP A 104 -5.10 3.87 -12.37
N ASP A 105 -4.79 5.12 -11.98
CA ASP A 105 -5.57 6.31 -12.32
C ASP A 105 -5.60 6.56 -13.85
N GLU A 106 -4.45 6.44 -14.54
CA GLU A 106 -4.39 6.56 -16.00
C GLU A 106 -5.22 5.48 -16.71
N LEU A 107 -5.20 4.24 -16.21
CA LEU A 107 -6.01 3.16 -16.77
C LEU A 107 -7.52 3.44 -16.63
N GLU A 108 -7.95 4.02 -15.50
CA GLU A 108 -9.33 4.46 -15.31
C GLU A 108 -9.72 5.51 -16.37
N GLU A 109 -8.88 6.53 -16.57
CA GLU A 109 -9.11 7.59 -17.56
C GLU A 109 -9.16 7.06 -19.00
N ILE A 110 -8.29 6.12 -19.36
CA ILE A 110 -8.36 5.42 -20.67
C ILE A 110 -9.72 4.73 -20.82
N GLY A 111 -10.19 4.08 -19.77
CA GLY A 111 -11.47 3.39 -19.72
C GLY A 111 -12.70 4.30 -19.87
N ILE A 112 -12.63 5.53 -19.31
CA ILE A 112 -13.68 6.55 -19.38
C ILE A 112 -13.69 7.23 -20.76
N THR A 113 -12.52 7.51 -21.31
CA THR A 113 -12.37 8.34 -22.53
C THR A 113 -12.47 7.54 -23.84
N ALA A 114 -12.22 6.24 -23.82
CA ALA A 114 -12.30 5.42 -25.02
C ALA A 114 -13.75 5.25 -25.51
N MET A 115 -14.01 5.60 -26.78
CA MET A 115 -15.34 5.53 -27.39
C MET A 115 -15.64 4.17 -28.06
N SER A 116 -14.66 3.26 -28.08
CA SER A 116 -14.79 1.92 -28.65
C SER A 116 -13.73 0.98 -28.08
N GLU A 117 -13.96 -0.33 -28.17
CA GLU A 117 -12.98 -1.33 -27.76
C GLU A 117 -11.66 -1.21 -28.53
N LYS A 118 -11.72 -0.99 -29.85
CA LYS A 118 -10.51 -0.80 -30.66
C LYS A 118 -9.68 0.40 -30.17
N GLN A 119 -10.33 1.51 -29.85
CA GLN A 119 -9.65 2.69 -29.32
C GLN A 119 -9.03 2.41 -27.95
N PHE A 120 -9.77 1.74 -27.07
CA PHE A 120 -9.27 1.34 -25.76
C PHE A 120 -8.02 0.47 -25.88
N ARG A 121 -8.06 -0.61 -26.68
CA ARG A 121 -6.90 -1.51 -26.83
C ARG A 121 -5.68 -0.76 -27.36
N ASN A 122 -5.84 0.17 -28.30
CA ASN A 122 -4.74 1.00 -28.79
C ASN A 122 -4.14 1.92 -27.70
N LEU A 123 -4.98 2.51 -26.84
CA LEU A 123 -4.51 3.33 -25.72
C LEU A 123 -3.86 2.47 -24.64
N TYR A 124 -4.42 1.30 -24.36
CA TYR A 124 -3.90 0.34 -23.40
C TYR A 124 -2.52 -0.20 -23.79
N GLU A 125 -2.25 -0.46 -25.07
CA GLU A 125 -0.90 -0.82 -25.52
C GLU A 125 0.12 0.31 -25.32
N LYS A 126 -0.28 1.58 -25.52
CA LYS A 126 0.59 2.74 -25.23
C LYS A 126 0.84 2.89 -23.74
N TYR A 127 -0.19 2.65 -22.93
CA TYR A 127 -0.11 2.62 -21.48
C TYR A 127 0.89 1.54 -21.01
N LYS A 128 0.77 0.30 -21.46
CA LYS A 128 1.74 -0.77 -21.14
C LYS A 128 3.16 -0.40 -21.59
N ALA A 129 3.32 0.15 -22.79
CA ALA A 129 4.62 0.56 -23.30
C ALA A 129 5.26 1.68 -22.47
N LYS A 130 4.47 2.60 -21.92
CA LYS A 130 4.93 3.70 -21.05
C LYS A 130 5.55 3.17 -19.75
N TYR A 131 4.96 2.15 -19.14
CA TYR A 131 5.40 1.57 -17.86
C TYR A 131 6.30 0.34 -17.99
N ASN A 132 6.64 -0.05 -19.22
CA ASN A 132 7.47 -1.20 -19.49
C ASN A 132 8.86 -1.09 -18.83
N GLY A 133 9.25 -2.11 -18.06
CA GLY A 133 10.49 -2.13 -17.29
C GLY A 133 10.43 -1.39 -15.96
N ILE A 134 9.27 -0.84 -15.59
CA ILE A 134 9.02 -0.20 -14.29
C ILE A 134 7.94 -0.97 -13.52
N LEU A 135 6.84 -1.30 -14.21
CA LEU A 135 5.74 -2.11 -13.69
C LEU A 135 5.53 -3.37 -14.55
N VAL A 136 4.81 -4.34 -14.01
CA VAL A 136 4.54 -5.63 -14.65
C VAL A 136 3.03 -5.90 -14.73
N SER A 137 2.58 -6.48 -15.85
CA SER A 137 1.22 -6.98 -16.00
C SER A 137 1.05 -8.33 -15.30
N ASN A 138 -0.17 -8.66 -14.88
CA ASN A 138 -0.47 -9.98 -14.31
C ASN A 138 -0.44 -11.08 -15.39
N PRO A 139 0.54 -12.00 -15.40
CA PRO A 139 0.62 -13.05 -16.42
C PRO A 139 -0.39 -14.18 -16.19
N LEU A 140 -1.04 -14.22 -15.02
CA LEU A 140 -1.94 -15.30 -14.63
C LEU A 140 -3.40 -14.98 -14.94
N ASP A 141 -3.76 -13.72 -15.18
CA ASP A 141 -5.12 -13.30 -15.51
C ASP A 141 -5.09 -12.26 -16.63
N GLU A 142 -5.36 -12.70 -17.87
CA GLU A 142 -5.37 -11.82 -19.05
C GLU A 142 -6.47 -10.74 -19.02
N TYR A 143 -7.47 -10.90 -18.15
CA TYR A 143 -8.54 -9.92 -17.98
C TYR A 143 -8.23 -8.91 -16.89
N ASP A 144 -7.21 -9.14 -16.07
CA ASP A 144 -6.68 -8.16 -15.13
C ASP A 144 -5.76 -7.21 -15.89
N LEU A 145 -6.21 -5.95 -16.03
CA LEU A 145 -5.51 -4.96 -16.83
C LEU A 145 -4.65 -4.01 -15.99
N SER A 146 -4.70 -4.09 -14.67
CA SER A 146 -3.87 -3.27 -13.79
C SER A 146 -2.39 -3.66 -13.92
N LEU A 147 -1.51 -2.68 -13.73
CA LEU A 147 -0.06 -2.89 -13.66
C LEU A 147 0.40 -2.88 -12.21
N TYR A 148 1.33 -3.76 -11.89
CA TYR A 148 1.78 -4.02 -10.53
C TYR A 148 3.27 -3.70 -10.38
N VAL A 149 3.67 -3.38 -9.14
CA VAL A 149 5.09 -3.31 -8.78
C VAL A 149 5.68 -4.73 -8.86
N PRO A 150 6.82 -4.94 -9.54
CA PRO A 150 7.51 -6.23 -9.55
C PRO A 150 7.88 -6.62 -8.11
N ASP A 151 7.57 -7.85 -7.72
CA ASP A 151 7.75 -8.33 -6.34
C ASP A 151 7.23 -7.33 -5.28
N GLY A 152 6.05 -6.75 -5.51
CA GLY A 152 5.49 -5.66 -4.68
C GLY A 152 5.29 -5.98 -3.19
N ASP A 153 5.34 -7.25 -2.79
CA ASP A 153 5.31 -7.66 -1.37
C ASP A 153 6.66 -7.42 -0.67
N ASN A 154 7.75 -7.27 -1.45
CA ASN A 154 9.09 -7.03 -0.96
C ASN A 154 9.24 -5.62 -0.41
N ILE A 155 9.74 -5.50 0.82
CA ILE A 155 9.88 -4.22 1.51
C ILE A 155 10.81 -3.24 0.77
N ASP A 156 11.78 -3.75 0.01
CA ASP A 156 12.70 -2.91 -0.76
C ASP A 156 12.03 -2.20 -1.93
N SER A 157 10.89 -2.70 -2.42
CA SER A 157 10.08 -2.04 -3.45
C SER A 157 9.49 -0.70 -2.97
N TYR A 158 9.33 -0.52 -1.65
CA TYR A 158 8.91 0.74 -1.03
C TYR A 158 10.09 1.68 -0.74
N ILE A 159 11.31 1.16 -0.64
CA ILE A 159 12.50 1.93 -0.27
C ILE A 159 13.21 2.49 -1.51
N ALA A 160 13.24 1.69 -2.58
CA ALA A 160 13.82 2.09 -3.84
C ALA A 160 13.01 3.22 -4.49
N ASN A 161 13.72 4.16 -5.12
CA ASN A 161 13.09 5.14 -5.98
C ASN A 161 12.65 4.49 -7.32
N THR A 162 12.15 5.31 -8.24
CA THR A 162 11.69 4.87 -9.57
C THR A 162 12.77 4.26 -10.48
N ASP A 163 14.06 4.48 -10.19
CA ASP A 163 15.19 3.83 -10.88
C ASP A 163 15.55 2.47 -10.23
N GLY A 164 14.83 2.05 -9.20
CA GLY A 164 15.09 0.82 -8.46
C GLY A 164 16.30 0.93 -7.54
N VAL A 165 16.64 2.13 -7.03
CA VAL A 165 17.84 2.35 -6.20
C VAL A 165 17.57 3.04 -4.87
N TYR A 166 18.44 2.73 -3.90
CA TYR A 166 18.66 3.50 -2.66
C TYR A 166 20.16 3.54 -2.33
N VAL A 167 20.56 4.26 -1.29
CA VAL A 167 21.98 4.43 -0.91
C VAL A 167 22.24 3.94 0.51
N VAL A 168 23.33 3.20 0.72
CA VAL A 168 23.84 2.82 2.04
C VAL A 168 25.25 3.35 2.22
N GLY A 169 25.45 4.27 3.17
CA GLY A 169 26.68 5.02 3.34
C GLY A 169 26.95 5.88 2.11
N ASN A 170 27.90 5.44 1.27
CA ASN A 170 28.25 6.08 -0.01
C ASN A 170 28.02 5.16 -1.23
N ARG A 171 27.39 3.99 -1.02
CA ARG A 171 27.18 2.99 -2.07
C ARG A 171 25.74 3.06 -2.56
N VAL A 172 25.56 3.27 -3.86
CA VAL A 172 24.27 3.09 -4.52
C VAL A 172 23.99 1.58 -4.61
N VAL A 173 22.81 1.19 -4.15
CA VAL A 173 22.31 -0.18 -4.16
C VAL A 173 21.15 -0.24 -5.13
N LYS A 174 21.23 -1.14 -6.11
CA LYS A 174 20.13 -1.47 -7.01
C LYS A 174 19.37 -2.67 -6.45
N VAL A 175 18.06 -2.54 -6.32
CA VAL A 175 17.19 -3.62 -5.87
C VAL A 175 16.90 -4.55 -7.05
N ASP A 176 16.95 -5.85 -6.79
CA ASP A 176 16.52 -6.87 -7.73
C ASP A 176 15.11 -7.32 -7.33
N LEU A 177 14.11 -6.81 -8.04
CA LEU A 177 12.70 -7.14 -7.85
C LEU A 177 12.20 -8.16 -8.89
N GLY A 178 13.08 -8.66 -9.76
CA GLY A 178 12.68 -9.50 -10.89
C GLY A 178 11.70 -8.79 -11.85
N ASN A 179 10.90 -9.60 -12.55
CA ASN A 179 9.88 -9.15 -13.51
C ASN A 179 8.52 -9.83 -13.30
N ASP A 180 8.33 -10.44 -12.13
CA ASP A 180 7.10 -11.16 -11.79
C ASP A 180 6.25 -10.35 -10.81
N VAL A 181 4.93 -10.56 -10.86
CA VAL A 181 4.00 -10.04 -9.85
C VAL A 181 4.26 -10.68 -8.49
N SER A 182 3.84 -10.01 -7.42
CA SER A 182 4.05 -10.52 -6.05
C SER A 182 3.32 -11.83 -5.77
N GLU A 183 3.75 -12.55 -4.73
CA GLU A 183 3.11 -13.81 -4.32
C GLU A 183 1.63 -13.60 -3.96
N THR A 184 1.29 -12.46 -3.36
CA THR A 184 -0.10 -12.07 -3.09
C THR A 184 -0.94 -12.06 -4.37
N ILE A 185 -0.45 -11.44 -5.45
CA ILE A 185 -1.15 -11.41 -6.75
C ILE A 185 -1.21 -12.81 -7.37
N VAL A 186 -0.12 -13.59 -7.28
CA VAL A 186 -0.11 -14.98 -7.76
C VAL A 186 -1.19 -15.81 -7.08
N ASN A 187 -1.28 -15.72 -5.76
CA ASN A 187 -2.25 -16.46 -4.95
C ASN A 187 -3.67 -16.00 -5.25
N ALA A 188 -3.90 -14.69 -5.35
CA ALA A 188 -5.16 -14.10 -5.77
C ALA A 188 -5.63 -14.66 -7.12
N SER A 189 -4.78 -14.61 -8.16
CA SER A 189 -5.15 -15.10 -9.49
C SER A 189 -5.39 -16.61 -9.55
N LYS A 190 -4.58 -17.41 -8.83
CA LYS A 190 -4.82 -18.87 -8.70
C LYS A 190 -6.14 -19.16 -8.01
N ALA A 191 -6.41 -18.44 -6.91
CA ALA A 191 -7.63 -18.60 -6.13
C ALA A 191 -8.87 -18.25 -6.97
N PHE A 192 -8.82 -17.17 -7.76
CA PHE A 192 -9.89 -16.80 -8.68
C PHE A 192 -10.19 -17.92 -9.69
N LYS A 193 -9.16 -18.54 -10.28
CA LYS A 193 -9.36 -19.69 -11.17
C LYS A 193 -10.01 -20.90 -10.47
N SER A 194 -9.89 -20.98 -9.14
CA SER A 194 -10.44 -22.03 -8.30
C SER A 194 -11.77 -21.67 -7.59
N LEU A 195 -12.46 -20.60 -8.00
CA LEU A 195 -13.71 -20.07 -7.41
C LEU A 195 -14.82 -21.12 -7.13
N ASN A 196 -14.76 -22.30 -7.75
CA ASN A 196 -15.71 -23.40 -7.53
C ASN A 196 -15.38 -24.28 -6.30
N SER A 197 -14.24 -24.07 -5.62
CA SER A 197 -13.91 -24.75 -4.37
C SER A 197 -14.69 -24.15 -3.20
N LYS A 198 -15.31 -24.99 -2.36
CA LYS A 198 -16.12 -24.54 -1.21
C LYS A 198 -15.32 -24.26 0.06
N THR A 199 -14.06 -24.68 0.11
CA THR A 199 -13.21 -24.50 1.29
C THR A 199 -11.85 -24.04 0.85
N PHE A 200 -11.49 -22.84 1.26
CA PHE A 200 -10.16 -22.29 1.09
C PHE A 200 -9.53 -22.15 2.47
N THR A 201 -8.26 -22.55 2.56
CA THR A 201 -7.44 -22.40 3.75
C THR A 201 -6.48 -21.25 3.49
N ASN A 202 -6.45 -20.27 4.40
CA ASN A 202 -5.59 -19.07 4.37
C ASN A 202 -5.84 -18.08 3.24
N PHE A 203 -6.73 -18.36 2.29
CA PHE A 203 -7.13 -17.39 1.27
C PHE A 203 -8.60 -17.56 0.92
N SER A 204 -9.18 -16.65 0.15
CA SER A 204 -10.48 -16.81 -0.49
C SER A 204 -10.67 -15.76 -1.58
N VAL A 205 -11.46 -16.10 -2.59
CA VAL A 205 -11.94 -15.16 -3.59
C VAL A 205 -13.45 -15.29 -3.71
N PHE A 206 -14.15 -14.16 -3.65
CA PHE A 206 -15.60 -14.13 -3.72
C PHE A 206 -16.13 -12.96 -4.52
N ARG A 207 -17.40 -13.02 -4.89
CA ARG A 207 -18.06 -12.04 -5.75
C ARG A 207 -19.34 -11.56 -5.08
N PRO A 208 -19.31 -10.41 -4.36
CA PRO A 208 -20.51 -9.88 -3.73
C PRO A 208 -21.58 -9.50 -4.78
N ASN A 209 -21.16 -9.21 -6.02
CA ASN A 209 -22.02 -9.06 -7.17
C ASN A 209 -21.27 -9.42 -8.47
N LYS A 210 -21.94 -9.32 -9.63
CA LYS A 210 -21.31 -9.67 -10.93
C LYS A 210 -20.23 -8.70 -11.41
N PHE A 211 -20.08 -7.54 -10.80
CA PHE A 211 -19.15 -6.48 -11.16
C PHE A 211 -18.00 -6.30 -10.17
N THR A 212 -17.98 -7.04 -9.07
CA THR A 212 -16.91 -6.94 -8.08
C THR A 212 -16.39 -8.33 -7.76
N ARG A 213 -15.06 -8.45 -7.66
CA ARG A 213 -14.40 -9.61 -7.07
C ARG A 213 -13.54 -9.12 -5.91
N VAL A 214 -13.51 -9.91 -4.86
CA VAL A 214 -12.84 -9.58 -3.61
C VAL A 214 -11.88 -10.71 -3.30
N PHE A 215 -10.64 -10.34 -3.00
CA PHE A 215 -9.58 -11.25 -2.64
C PHE A 215 -9.26 -11.05 -1.16
N LEU A 216 -9.06 -12.15 -0.46
CA LEU A 216 -8.70 -12.17 0.96
C LEU A 216 -7.61 -13.21 1.16
N GLN A 217 -6.57 -12.85 1.88
CA GLN A 217 -5.47 -13.73 2.24
C GLN A 217 -5.07 -13.49 3.70
N ALA A 218 -4.87 -14.58 4.43
CA ALA A 218 -4.19 -14.61 5.70
C ALA A 218 -2.84 -15.26 5.49
N SER A 219 -1.78 -14.62 5.96
CA SER A 219 -0.42 -15.12 5.88
C SER A 219 0.28 -14.93 7.21
N MET A 220 1.43 -15.58 7.36
CA MET A 220 2.27 -15.42 8.53
C MET A 220 3.71 -15.18 8.10
N SER A 221 4.30 -14.14 8.68
CA SER A 221 5.74 -13.87 8.57
C SER A 221 6.30 -13.89 9.99
N ASP A 222 7.27 -14.76 10.24
CA ASP A 222 7.76 -15.08 11.58
C ASP A 222 6.60 -15.49 12.52
N ILE A 223 6.27 -14.67 13.52
CA ILE A 223 5.13 -14.88 14.43
C ILE A 223 3.96 -13.95 14.14
N LYS A 224 4.05 -13.07 13.14
CA LYS A 224 3.05 -12.03 12.84
C LYS A 224 2.02 -12.54 11.85
N VAL A 225 0.76 -12.45 12.23
CA VAL A 225 -0.38 -12.81 11.38
C VAL A 225 -0.78 -11.58 10.59
N ARG A 226 -0.63 -11.67 9.27
CA ARG A 226 -0.98 -10.61 8.32
C ARG A 226 -2.26 -10.99 7.59
N VAL A 227 -3.13 -10.01 7.36
CA VAL A 227 -4.32 -10.16 6.53
C VAL A 227 -4.30 -9.10 5.44
N GLN A 228 -4.48 -9.56 4.21
CA GLN A 228 -4.54 -8.75 3.01
C GLN A 228 -5.92 -8.92 2.36
N MET A 229 -6.54 -7.83 1.96
CA MET A 229 -7.84 -7.84 1.29
C MET A 229 -7.92 -6.72 0.26
N HIS A 230 -8.30 -7.03 -0.98
CA HIS A 230 -8.48 -6.02 -2.03
C HIS A 230 -9.67 -6.36 -2.92
N CYS A 231 -10.15 -5.37 -3.68
CA CYS A 231 -11.26 -5.51 -4.60
C CYS A 231 -10.84 -5.13 -6.02
N ASP A 232 -11.37 -5.86 -6.99
CA ASP A 232 -11.39 -5.40 -8.38
C ASP A 232 -12.82 -5.17 -8.85
N LYS A 233 -12.97 -4.18 -9.72
CA LYS A 233 -14.21 -3.87 -10.42
C LYS A 233 -14.16 -4.34 -11.87
N LYS A 234 -15.29 -4.84 -12.35
CA LYS A 234 -15.49 -5.24 -13.73
C LYS A 234 -15.85 -4.02 -14.56
N MET A 235 -14.99 -3.71 -15.49
CA MET A 235 -15.21 -2.72 -16.52
C MET A 235 -15.61 -3.41 -17.82
N TRP A 236 -16.07 -2.63 -18.80
CA TRP A 236 -16.43 -3.16 -20.11
C TRP A 236 -15.23 -3.74 -20.87
N TYR A 237 -14.01 -3.34 -20.48
CA TYR A 237 -12.74 -3.74 -21.09
C TYR A 237 -11.96 -4.82 -20.36
N GLY A 238 -12.33 -5.17 -19.12
CA GLY A 238 -11.57 -6.06 -18.24
C GLY A 238 -11.83 -5.80 -16.76
N TRP A 239 -11.00 -6.35 -15.90
CA TRP A 239 -10.93 -6.07 -14.47
C TRP A 239 -9.80 -5.07 -14.20
N LYS A 240 -10.00 -4.25 -13.17
CA LYS A 240 -8.96 -3.41 -12.58
C LYS A 240 -9.24 -3.23 -11.09
N ASN A 241 -8.23 -2.76 -10.36
CA ASN A 241 -8.35 -2.37 -8.96
C ASN A 241 -9.55 -1.44 -8.70
N ASP A 242 -10.21 -1.64 -7.56
CA ASP A 242 -11.36 -0.87 -7.09
C ASP A 242 -11.04 -0.18 -5.75
N PRO A 243 -10.49 1.05 -5.79
CA PRO A 243 -10.02 1.75 -4.60
C PRO A 243 -11.14 2.27 -3.70
N ASN A 244 -12.40 2.26 -4.16
CA ASN A 244 -13.52 2.90 -3.48
C ASN A 244 -14.32 1.88 -2.66
N ARG A 245 -13.62 1.09 -1.84
CA ARG A 245 -14.21 0.01 -1.05
C ARG A 245 -13.84 0.12 0.41
N SER A 246 -14.76 -0.36 1.23
CA SER A 246 -14.56 -0.52 2.66
C SER A 246 -14.53 -2.00 3.00
N TYR A 247 -13.74 -2.36 4.00
CA TYR A 247 -13.47 -3.74 4.37
C TYR A 247 -13.72 -3.93 5.86
N TYR A 248 -14.33 -5.06 6.21
CA TYR A 248 -14.69 -5.36 7.59
C TYR A 248 -14.33 -6.81 7.91
N LEU A 249 -13.67 -7.03 9.03
CA LEU A 249 -13.23 -8.36 9.46
C LEU A 249 -13.69 -8.64 10.89
N SER A 250 -14.12 -9.87 11.15
CA SER A 250 -14.25 -10.41 12.50
C SER A 250 -13.52 -11.73 12.57
N THR A 251 -12.89 -12.01 13.71
CA THR A 251 -11.94 -13.11 13.84
C THR A 251 -12.28 -14.02 15.01
N LYS A 252 -12.27 -15.33 14.75
CA LYS A 252 -12.32 -16.39 15.76
C LYS A 252 -11.06 -17.24 15.62
N LEU A 253 -9.95 -16.67 16.07
CA LEU A 253 -8.62 -17.26 15.95
C LEU A 253 -8.13 -17.79 17.30
N ASN A 254 -7.51 -18.96 17.27
CA ASN A 254 -6.87 -19.58 18.43
C ASN A 254 -5.39 -19.19 18.48
N ASN A 255 -4.81 -19.11 19.68
CA ASN A 255 -3.37 -18.81 19.87
C ASN A 255 -2.95 -17.47 19.24
N ILE A 256 -3.73 -16.41 19.40
CA ILE A 256 -3.37 -15.07 18.92
C ILE A 256 -3.40 -14.05 20.06
N THR A 257 -2.42 -13.14 20.04
CA THR A 257 -2.46 -11.87 20.77
C THR A 257 -2.68 -10.76 19.75
N TYR A 258 -3.84 -10.10 19.80
CA TYR A 258 -4.15 -8.99 18.89
C TYR A 258 -3.28 -7.77 19.21
N LEU A 259 -2.90 -7.03 18.17
CA LEU A 259 -2.01 -5.88 18.29
C LEU A 259 -2.65 -4.61 17.73
N ALA A 260 -2.49 -3.51 18.45
CA ALA A 260 -2.56 -2.16 17.92
C ALA A 260 -1.14 -1.67 17.69
N GLN A 261 -0.96 -0.86 16.66
CA GLN A 261 0.30 -0.17 16.41
C GLN A 261 0.05 1.32 16.31
N ASP A 262 0.95 2.10 16.93
CA ASP A 262 0.97 3.54 16.74
C ASP A 262 1.71 3.92 15.44
N SER A 263 1.71 5.21 15.10
CA SER A 263 2.37 5.73 13.89
C SER A 263 3.89 5.53 13.86
N PHE A 264 4.49 5.19 14.99
CA PHE A 264 5.92 4.91 15.15
C PHE A 264 6.23 3.40 15.13
N GLY A 265 5.19 2.56 14.98
CA GLY A 265 5.32 1.11 14.95
C GLY A 265 5.49 0.48 16.33
N HIS A 266 5.21 1.21 17.42
CA HIS A 266 5.17 0.60 18.74
C HIS A 266 3.93 -0.27 18.86
N GLU A 267 4.16 -1.52 19.25
CA GLU A 267 3.12 -2.51 19.41
C GLU A 267 2.53 -2.44 20.82
N SER A 268 1.20 -2.44 20.89
CA SER A 268 0.45 -2.57 22.14
C SER A 268 -0.57 -3.69 21.98
N THR A 269 -0.81 -4.44 23.05
CA THR A 269 -1.81 -5.50 23.02
C THR A 269 -3.21 -4.89 22.95
N LEU A 270 -4.02 -5.39 22.02
CA LEU A 270 -5.44 -5.08 21.93
C LEU A 270 -6.26 -6.19 22.59
N ASN A 271 -7.33 -5.78 23.27
CA ASN A 271 -8.42 -6.69 23.54
C ASN A 271 -9.07 -7.12 22.22
N SER A 272 -9.67 -8.31 22.20
CA SER A 272 -10.43 -8.76 21.03
C SER A 272 -11.47 -7.72 20.67
N LEU A 273 -11.41 -7.23 19.43
CA LEU A 273 -12.41 -6.31 18.90
C LEU A 273 -13.60 -7.14 18.38
N PRO A 274 -14.84 -6.62 18.47
CA PRO A 274 -15.97 -7.24 17.79
C PRO A 274 -15.76 -7.26 16.27
N MET A 275 -15.15 -6.19 15.74
CA MET A 275 -14.87 -6.01 14.33
C MET A 275 -13.66 -5.11 14.09
N PHE A 276 -12.84 -5.46 13.10
CA PHE A 276 -11.87 -4.58 12.48
C PHE A 276 -12.55 -3.86 11.32
N VAL A 277 -12.46 -2.53 11.32
CA VAL A 277 -13.16 -1.65 10.37
C VAL A 277 -12.12 -0.87 9.56
N PHE A 278 -12.21 -0.99 8.24
CA PHE A 278 -11.34 -0.30 7.28
C PHE A 278 -12.23 0.43 6.27
N ASP A 279 -12.70 1.63 6.64
CA ASP A 279 -13.72 2.39 5.91
C ASP A 279 -13.20 3.66 5.22
N ASN A 280 -11.88 3.90 5.28
CA ASN A 280 -11.25 5.09 4.73
C ASN A 280 -10.75 4.84 3.32
N SER A 281 -11.63 5.01 2.32
CA SER A 281 -11.30 4.77 0.91
C SER A 281 -10.10 5.57 0.42
N ASP A 282 -9.90 6.80 0.92
CA ASP A 282 -8.75 7.64 0.55
C ASP A 282 -7.40 7.10 1.06
N LYS A 283 -7.44 6.16 2.03
CA LYS A 283 -6.25 5.53 2.63
C LYS A 283 -6.06 4.06 2.24
N LEU A 284 -6.95 3.49 1.44
CA LEU A 284 -6.99 2.06 1.11
C LEU A 284 -7.05 1.82 -0.40
N LYS A 285 -6.34 2.65 -1.18
CA LYS A 285 -6.40 2.61 -2.66
C LYS A 285 -6.01 1.25 -3.23
N SER A 286 -5.05 0.55 -2.64
CA SER A 286 -4.63 -0.82 -3.02
C SER A 286 -5.34 -1.92 -2.23
N GLY A 287 -6.29 -1.57 -1.34
CA GLY A 287 -6.90 -2.46 -0.37
C GLY A 287 -6.28 -2.37 1.02
N VAL A 288 -6.49 -3.42 1.81
CA VAL A 288 -6.04 -3.58 3.20
C VAL A 288 -4.84 -4.52 3.22
N ASP A 289 -3.78 -4.13 3.93
CA ASP A 289 -2.65 -4.99 4.31
C ASP A 289 -2.25 -4.69 5.75
N VAL A 290 -2.64 -5.55 6.69
CA VAL A 290 -2.53 -5.29 8.13
C VAL A 290 -1.99 -6.47 8.91
N ILE A 291 -1.25 -6.19 9.99
CA ILE A 291 -0.90 -7.18 11.00
C ILE A 291 -2.03 -7.22 12.04
N LEU A 292 -2.75 -8.34 12.13
CA LEU A 292 -3.82 -8.51 13.12
C LEU A 292 -3.26 -8.77 14.52
N GLY A 293 -2.14 -9.48 14.60
CA GLY A 293 -1.57 -9.89 15.88
C GLY A 293 -0.37 -10.81 15.75
N LYS A 294 0.07 -11.34 16.90
CA LYS A 294 1.14 -12.32 17.02
C LYS A 294 0.62 -13.67 17.45
N VAL A 295 1.21 -14.74 16.92
CA VAL A 295 0.90 -16.11 17.32
C VAL A 295 1.51 -16.41 18.69
N ASN A 296 0.71 -17.01 19.56
CA ASN A 296 1.12 -17.56 20.84
C ASN A 296 1.51 -19.03 20.63
N GLY A 297 2.70 -19.27 20.04
CA GLY A 297 3.20 -20.60 19.68
C GLY A 297 3.61 -20.71 18.21
N GLN A 298 3.59 -21.92 17.66
CA GLN A 298 4.07 -22.21 16.29
C GLN A 298 2.97 -22.33 15.24
N ARG A 299 1.70 -22.35 15.66
CA ARG A 299 0.57 -22.55 14.77
C ARG A 299 -0.65 -21.75 15.23
N ILE A 300 -1.32 -21.13 14.27
CA ILE A 300 -2.59 -20.46 14.44
C ILE A 300 -3.65 -21.14 13.59
N THR A 301 -4.81 -21.35 14.18
CA THR A 301 -5.98 -21.93 13.52
C THR A 301 -7.21 -21.12 13.83
N GLY A 302 -8.22 -21.17 12.98
CA GLY A 302 -9.53 -20.61 13.29
C GLY A 302 -10.22 -20.09 12.05
N THR A 303 -10.97 -19.01 12.20
CA THR A 303 -11.80 -18.48 11.13
C THR A 303 -11.74 -16.96 11.08
N ILE A 304 -11.63 -16.43 9.87
CA ILE A 304 -11.85 -15.02 9.56
C ILE A 304 -13.19 -14.92 8.82
N TYR A 305 -14.03 -14.02 9.28
CA TYR A 305 -15.26 -13.61 8.62
C TYR A 305 -15.03 -12.24 7.99
N ALA A 306 -15.29 -12.11 6.70
CA ALA A 306 -15.01 -10.89 5.96
C ALA A 306 -16.23 -10.38 5.20
N TRP A 307 -16.35 -9.06 5.18
CA TRP A 307 -17.36 -8.31 4.46
C TRP A 307 -16.71 -7.12 3.77
N THR A 308 -17.40 -6.59 2.76
CA THR A 308 -17.18 -5.25 2.22
C THR A 308 -18.42 -4.39 2.39
N ASP A 309 -18.32 -3.10 2.05
CA ASP A 309 -19.47 -2.19 1.91
C ASP A 309 -20.60 -2.83 1.08
N LEU A 310 -20.28 -3.68 0.11
CA LEU A 310 -21.28 -4.33 -0.74
C LEU A 310 -22.05 -5.47 -0.08
N THR A 311 -21.64 -5.92 1.10
CA THR A 311 -22.20 -7.12 1.77
C THR A 311 -22.74 -6.87 3.17
N VAL A 312 -22.52 -5.67 3.73
CA VAL A 312 -23.11 -5.26 5.01
C VAL A 312 -24.60 -4.93 4.86
N GLU A 313 -25.29 -4.76 5.99
CA GLU A 313 -26.73 -4.45 5.96
C GLU A 313 -27.01 -2.97 5.70
N TYR A 314 -28.07 -2.74 4.94
CA TYR A 314 -28.60 -1.43 4.61
C TYR A 314 -30.07 -1.31 5.02
N ASP A 315 -30.48 -0.13 5.46
CA ASP A 315 -31.87 0.18 5.71
C ASP A 315 -32.67 0.39 4.40
N SER A 316 -33.97 0.63 4.51
CA SER A 316 -34.84 0.89 3.35
C SER A 316 -34.46 2.15 2.56
N ASN A 317 -33.69 3.06 3.15
CA ASN A 317 -33.21 4.30 2.55
C ASN A 317 -31.80 4.16 1.94
N LYS A 318 -31.24 2.94 1.94
CA LYS A 318 -29.86 2.63 1.51
C LYS A 318 -28.78 3.26 2.38
N ASN A 319 -29.08 3.59 3.63
CA ASN A 319 -28.05 3.92 4.61
C ASN A 319 -27.51 2.64 5.24
N MET A 320 -26.20 2.60 5.48
CA MET A 320 -25.56 1.49 6.18
C MET A 320 -26.11 1.39 7.60
N ILE A 321 -26.54 0.21 8.01
CA ILE A 321 -27.00 -0.05 9.37
C ILE A 321 -25.76 -0.18 10.26
N ILE A 322 -25.74 0.57 11.35
CA ILE A 322 -24.64 0.62 12.30
C ILE A 322 -25.09 -0.02 13.63
N GLU A 323 -24.22 -0.84 14.21
CA GLU A 323 -24.40 -1.50 15.50
C GLU A 323 -23.37 -0.97 16.51
N ILE A 324 -23.73 -1.09 17.80
CA ILE A 324 -22.85 -0.75 18.93
C ILE A 324 -22.66 -2.02 19.75
N GLU A 325 -21.44 -2.55 19.76
CA GLU A 325 -21.07 -3.73 20.54
C GLU A 325 -19.86 -3.39 21.42
N ASN A 326 -19.96 -3.65 22.72
CA ASN A 326 -18.91 -3.35 23.70
C ASN A 326 -18.41 -1.89 23.66
N GLY A 327 -19.31 -0.95 23.36
CA GLY A 327 -18.98 0.48 23.23
C GLY A 327 -18.28 0.86 21.93
N MET A 328 -18.09 -0.08 21.00
CA MET A 328 -17.53 0.16 19.67
C MET A 328 -18.63 0.18 18.63
N THR A 329 -18.54 1.14 17.72
CA THR A 329 -19.49 1.33 16.62
C THR A 329 -18.94 0.66 15.36
N HIS A 330 -19.72 -0.20 14.71
CA HIS A 330 -19.33 -0.84 13.46
C HIS A 330 -20.54 -1.14 12.57
N PRO A 331 -20.35 -1.41 11.27
CA PRO A 331 -21.44 -1.83 10.40
C PRO A 331 -22.07 -3.13 10.86
N LYS A 332 -23.38 -3.26 10.64
CA LYS A 332 -24.10 -4.51 10.85
C LYS A 332 -23.68 -5.54 9.80
N CYS A 333 -23.10 -6.63 10.28
CA CYS A 333 -22.56 -7.70 9.45
C CYS A 333 -23.21 -9.04 9.81
N LEU A 334 -24.05 -9.56 8.92
CA LEU A 334 -24.68 -10.87 9.10
C LEU A 334 -23.69 -11.99 8.77
N VAL A 335 -23.55 -12.96 9.68
CA VAL A 335 -22.59 -14.09 9.55
C VAL A 335 -22.88 -14.93 8.31
N GLU A 336 -24.14 -15.09 7.93
CA GLU A 336 -24.56 -15.82 6.73
C GLU A 336 -24.18 -15.12 5.41
N LYS A 337 -23.86 -13.81 5.46
CA LYS A 337 -23.34 -13.04 4.31
C LYS A 337 -21.82 -12.92 4.32
N ALA A 338 -21.16 -13.40 5.36
CA ALA A 338 -19.71 -13.35 5.47
C ALA A 338 -19.05 -14.23 4.41
N GLN A 339 -17.97 -13.74 3.82
CA GLN A 339 -16.98 -14.66 3.28
C GLN A 339 -16.22 -15.29 4.45
N VAL A 340 -16.22 -16.61 4.50
CA VAL A 340 -15.56 -17.37 5.55
C VAL A 340 -14.23 -17.91 5.04
N VAL A 341 -13.15 -17.65 5.77
CA VAL A 341 -11.81 -18.18 5.50
C VAL A 341 -11.35 -18.99 6.70
N ASN A 342 -11.05 -20.27 6.47
CA ASN A 342 -10.40 -21.08 7.49
C ASN A 342 -8.92 -20.72 7.52
N VAL A 343 -8.41 -20.40 8.70
CA VAL A 343 -7.00 -20.11 8.93
C VAL A 343 -6.33 -21.35 9.50
N ASP A 344 -5.20 -21.70 8.92
CA ASP A 344 -4.30 -22.75 9.36
C ASP A 344 -2.87 -22.41 8.92
N LEU A 345 -2.15 -21.64 9.73
CA LEU A 345 -0.81 -21.15 9.44
C LEU A 345 0.18 -21.68 10.48
N SER A 346 1.37 -22.08 10.03
CA SER A 346 2.46 -22.57 10.88
C SER A 346 3.76 -21.84 10.60
N SER A 347 4.56 -21.54 11.62
CA SER A 347 5.84 -20.86 11.43
C SER A 347 6.78 -21.82 10.71
N ALA A 348 7.44 -21.33 9.66
CA ALA A 348 8.29 -22.17 8.83
C ALA A 348 9.54 -22.69 9.58
N ASN A 349 9.82 -22.22 10.80
CA ASN A 349 10.88 -22.73 11.66
C ASN A 349 10.51 -22.59 13.16
N PRO A 350 10.71 -23.64 14.00
CA PRO A 350 10.63 -23.62 15.46
C PRO A 350 11.58 -22.66 16.17
#